data_AF-A0A2W4K140-F1
#
_entry.id   AF-A0A2W4K140-F1
#
_cell.length_a   1.000
_cell.length_b   1.000
_cell.length_c   1.000
_cell.angle_alpha   90.00
_cell.angle_beta   90.00
_cell.angle_gamma   90.00
#
_symmetry.space_group_name_H-M   'P 1'
#
loop_
_entity.id
_entity.type
_entity.pdbx_description
1 polymer ?
#
loop_
_entity_poly.entity_id
_entity_poly.type
_entity_poly.pdbx_seq_one_letter_code
_entity_poly.pdbx_strand_id
1 'polypeptide(L)'
;MVAEGEIDLEEIQELPTEEARKILMQIPGVGRKIADCVLLFSMRKFDAFPVDVWIRRVVEHLYFDGAEVPMKKLIEFAEKRFGPLAGFAQQYLYHYTRTCWGEIKGPSKSKKKS
;
A
#
# COMPACT_ATOMS: atom_id res chain seq x y z
N MET A 1 -21.06 -12.88 8.22
CA MET A 1 -19.72 -13.13 7.64
C MET A 1 -18.80 -13.86 8.62
N VAL A 2 -17.90 -13.20 9.37
CA VAL A 2 -16.91 -13.93 10.21
C VAL A 2 -17.57 -14.67 11.38
N ALA A 3 -18.38 -13.99 12.19
CA ALA A 3 -19.08 -14.60 13.33
C ALA A 3 -20.14 -15.65 12.92
N GLU A 4 -20.56 -15.61 11.65
CA GLU A 4 -21.51 -16.57 11.06
C GLU A 4 -20.78 -17.75 10.39
N GLY A 5 -19.44 -17.77 10.38
CA GLY A 5 -18.62 -18.84 9.79
C GLY A 5 -18.50 -18.79 8.26
N GLU A 6 -18.99 -17.74 7.60
CA GLU A 6 -18.89 -17.59 6.14
C GLU A 6 -17.46 -17.21 5.69
N ILE A 7 -16.65 -16.66 6.60
CA ILE A 7 -15.26 -16.27 6.37
C ILE A 7 -14.41 -16.83 7.49
N ASP A 8 -13.52 -17.75 7.15
CA ASP A 8 -12.50 -18.29 8.03
C ASP A 8 -11.18 -17.52 7.85
N LEU A 9 -10.75 -16.82 8.90
CA LEU A 9 -9.52 -16.02 8.86
C LEU A 9 -8.24 -16.88 8.94
N GLU A 10 -8.33 -18.06 9.55
CA GLU A 10 -7.21 -19.00 9.67
C GLU A 10 -6.92 -19.63 8.31
N GLU A 11 -7.96 -20.02 7.58
CA GLU A 11 -7.81 -20.51 6.20
C GLU A 11 -7.25 -19.43 5.27
N ILE A 12 -7.74 -18.20 5.36
CA ILE A 12 -7.26 -17.08 4.54
C ILE A 12 -5.76 -16.82 4.75
N GLN A 13 -5.27 -16.98 5.98
CA GLN A 13 -3.86 -16.77 6.29
C GLN A 13 -2.94 -17.75 5.55
N GLU A 14 -3.39 -18.97 5.28
CA GLU A 14 -2.58 -20.00 4.60
C GLU A 14 -2.57 -19.83 3.07
N LEU A 15 -3.51 -19.08 2.51
CA LEU A 15 -3.61 -18.86 1.06
C LEU A 15 -2.49 -17.95 0.51
N PRO A 16 -2.14 -18.07 -0.78
CA PRO A 16 -1.32 -17.08 -1.48
C PRO A 16 -1.89 -15.67 -1.33
N THR A 17 -1.02 -14.66 -1.25
CA THR A 17 -1.38 -13.26 -0.97
C THR A 17 -2.49 -12.74 -1.88
N GLU A 18 -2.44 -13.03 -3.18
CA GLU A 18 -3.48 -12.60 -4.13
C GLU A 18 -4.84 -13.26 -3.89
N GLU A 19 -4.87 -14.52 -3.48
CA GLU A 19 -6.11 -15.24 -3.19
C GLU A 19 -6.72 -14.76 -1.87
N ALA A 20 -5.89 -14.66 -0.83
CA ALA A 20 -6.28 -14.10 0.46
C ALA A 20 -6.84 -12.67 0.30
N ARG A 21 -6.19 -11.83 -0.52
CA ARG A 21 -6.65 -10.46 -0.83
C ARG A 21 -8.04 -10.44 -1.45
N LYS A 22 -8.30 -11.32 -2.42
CA LYS A 22 -9.61 -11.41 -3.10
C LYS A 22 -10.72 -11.76 -2.11
N ILE A 23 -10.48 -12.70 -1.20
CA ILE A 23 -11.47 -13.10 -0.21
C ILE A 23 -11.72 -11.97 0.79
N LEU A 24 -10.67 -11.34 1.32
CA LEU A 24 -10.82 -10.19 2.23
C LEU A 24 -11.63 -9.05 1.59
N MET A 25 -11.45 -8.81 0.29
CA MET A 25 -12.19 -7.77 -0.45
C MET A 25 -13.66 -8.11 -0.71
N GLN A 26 -14.13 -9.33 -0.40
CA GLN A 26 -15.57 -9.66 -0.42
C GLN A 26 -16.29 -9.08 0.80
N ILE A 27 -15.57 -8.72 1.87
CA ILE A 27 -16.14 -8.10 3.06
C ILE A 27 -16.57 -6.66 2.72
N PRO A 28 -17.83 -6.27 2.96
CA PRO A 28 -18.30 -4.90 2.73
C PRO A 28 -17.43 -3.87 3.46
N GLY A 29 -16.93 -2.89 2.72
CA GLY A 29 -16.03 -1.85 3.24
C GLY A 29 -14.53 -2.19 3.21
N VAL A 30 -14.15 -3.41 2.83
CA VAL A 30 -12.74 -3.81 2.68
C VAL A 30 -12.31 -3.64 1.23
N GLY A 31 -11.65 -2.52 0.94
CA GLY A 31 -10.95 -2.30 -0.33
C GLY A 31 -9.52 -2.84 -0.33
N ARG A 32 -8.85 -2.81 -1.49
CA ARG A 32 -7.47 -3.31 -1.67
C ARG A 32 -6.50 -2.83 -0.59
N LYS A 33 -6.48 -1.52 -0.29
CA LYS A 33 -5.60 -0.96 0.75
C LYS A 33 -5.82 -1.61 2.11
N ILE A 34 -7.09 -1.81 2.50
CA ILE A 34 -7.43 -2.37 3.80
C ILE A 34 -7.09 -3.86 3.82
N ALA A 35 -7.42 -4.61 2.77
CA ALA A 35 -7.01 -6.00 2.62
C ALA A 35 -5.49 -6.14 2.77
N ASP A 36 -4.70 -5.31 2.08
CA ASP A 36 -3.23 -5.35 2.17
C ASP A 36 -2.71 -5.04 3.58
N CYS A 37 -3.35 -4.10 4.30
CA CYS A 37 -2.99 -3.84 5.69
C CYS A 37 -3.22 -5.06 6.58
N VAL A 38 -4.35 -5.76 6.43
CA VAL A 38 -4.64 -6.99 7.18
C VAL A 38 -3.62 -8.07 6.81
N LEU A 39 -3.39 -8.30 5.51
CA LEU A 39 -2.43 -9.29 5.02
C LEU A 39 -1.03 -9.06 5.57
N LEU A 40 -0.55 -7.81 5.56
CA LEU A 40 0.78 -7.45 6.03
C LEU A 40 0.91 -7.53 7.55
N PHE A 41 -0.04 -6.98 8.29
CA PHE A 41 0.11 -6.76 9.74
C PHE A 41 -0.39 -7.93 10.59
N SER A 42 -1.36 -8.72 10.13
CA SER A 42 -1.88 -9.86 10.89
C SER A 42 -1.55 -11.22 10.27
N MET A 43 -1.38 -11.32 8.95
CA MET A 43 -1.23 -12.60 8.25
C MET A 43 0.18 -12.86 7.70
N ARG A 44 1.17 -12.02 8.05
CA ARG A 44 2.59 -12.17 7.69
C ARG A 44 2.84 -12.28 6.18
N LYS A 45 1.98 -11.70 5.35
CA LYS A 45 2.16 -11.61 3.90
C LYS A 45 3.05 -10.42 3.55
N PHE A 46 4.36 -10.61 3.68
CA PHE A 46 5.36 -9.56 3.52
C PHE A 46 5.55 -9.07 2.07
N ASP A 47 4.95 -9.75 1.10
CA ASP A 47 4.83 -9.33 -0.29
C ASP A 47 3.65 -8.37 -0.54
N ALA A 48 2.77 -8.14 0.45
CA ALA A 48 1.71 -7.15 0.36
C ALA A 48 2.25 -5.72 0.48
N PHE A 49 1.71 -4.78 -0.31
CA PHE A 49 2.13 -3.38 -0.34
C PHE A 49 0.93 -2.42 -0.18
N PRO A 50 0.53 -2.09 1.06
CA PRO A 50 -0.58 -1.17 1.29
C PRO A 50 -0.30 0.24 0.76
N VAL A 51 -1.08 0.70 -0.22
CA VAL A 51 -0.96 2.06 -0.80
C VAL A 51 -2.05 2.98 -0.26
N ASP A 52 -1.65 3.98 0.52
CA ASP A 52 -2.47 5.13 0.87
C ASP A 52 -2.04 6.40 0.10
N VAL A 53 -2.62 7.55 0.43
CA VAL A 53 -2.31 8.82 -0.23
C VAL A 53 -0.85 9.28 -0.04
N TRP A 54 -0.18 8.92 1.06
CA TRP A 54 1.21 9.31 1.34
C TRP A 54 2.19 8.37 0.66
N ILE A 55 1.92 7.06 0.74
CA ILE A 55 2.69 6.04 0.01
C ILE A 55 2.62 6.30 -1.50
N ARG A 56 1.44 6.64 -2.03
CA ARG A 56 1.31 7.04 -3.43
C ARG A 56 2.24 8.20 -3.77
N ARG A 57 2.16 9.30 -3.01
CA ARG A 57 2.95 10.51 -3.27
C ARG A 57 4.45 10.27 -3.19
N VAL A 58 4.93 9.48 -2.23
CA VAL A 58 6.37 9.23 -2.08
C VAL A 58 6.89 8.32 -3.18
N VAL A 59 6.10 7.33 -3.61
CA VAL A 59 6.48 6.45 -4.72
C VAL A 59 6.51 7.23 -6.03
N GLU A 60 5.49 8.06 -6.30
CA GLU A 60 5.46 8.97 -7.45
C GLU A 60 6.67 9.90 -7.45
N HIS A 61 7.02 10.48 -6.30
CA HIS A 61 8.16 11.36 -6.17
C HIS A 61 9.51 10.66 -6.40
N LEU A 62 9.74 9.52 -5.76
CA LEU A 62 11.04 8.84 -5.79
C LEU A 62 11.28 8.04 -7.08
N TYR A 63 10.23 7.55 -7.72
CA TYR A 63 10.37 6.58 -8.83
C TYR A 63 9.70 7.02 -10.13
N PHE A 64 8.94 8.12 -10.12
CA PHE A 64 8.24 8.63 -11.31
C PHE A 64 8.44 10.14 -11.50
N ASP A 65 9.54 10.70 -10.99
CA ASP A 65 9.87 12.14 -11.11
C ASP A 65 8.75 13.08 -10.63
N GLY A 66 7.93 12.61 -9.67
CA GLY A 66 6.77 13.34 -9.15
C GLY A 66 5.55 13.33 -10.07
N ALA A 67 5.57 12.59 -11.18
CA ALA A 67 4.43 12.43 -12.06
C ALA A 67 3.35 11.54 -11.41
N GLU A 68 2.10 11.97 -11.51
CA GLU A 68 0.97 11.12 -11.13
C GLU A 68 0.86 9.92 -12.07
N VAL A 69 0.70 8.73 -11.50
CA VAL A 69 0.52 7.50 -12.28
C VAL A 69 -0.78 6.78 -11.88
N PRO A 70 -1.39 5.99 -12.79
CA PRO A 70 -2.54 5.17 -12.43
C PRO A 70 -2.22 4.24 -11.27
N MET A 71 -3.13 4.13 -10.30
CA MET A 71 -2.95 3.33 -9.08
C MET A 71 -2.51 1.88 -9.38
N LYS A 72 -3.10 1.27 -10.42
CA LYS A 72 -2.73 -0.08 -10.86
C LYS A 72 -1.24 -0.17 -11.25
N LYS A 73 -0.74 0.79 -12.03
CA LYS A 73 0.67 0.85 -12.45
C LYS A 73 1.60 1.06 -11.26
N LEU A 74 1.21 1.87 -10.28
CA LEU A 74 1.99 2.10 -9.06
C LEU A 74 2.14 0.82 -8.25
N ILE A 75 1.04 0.09 -8.06
CA ILE A 75 1.04 -1.15 -7.28
C ILE A 75 1.86 -2.23 -8.00
N GLU A 76 1.64 -2.42 -9.30
CA GLU A 76 2.43 -3.38 -10.11
C GLU A 76 3.92 -3.05 -10.08
N PHE A 77 4.28 -1.76 -10.12
CA PHE A 77 5.67 -1.32 -9.94
C PHE A 77 6.21 -1.70 -8.57
N ALA A 78 5.49 -1.40 -7.49
CA ALA A 78 5.95 -1.65 -6.13
C ALA A 78 6.10 -3.16 -5.85
N GLU A 79 5.10 -3.96 -6.23
CA GLU A 79 5.11 -5.42 -6.08
C GLU A 79 6.27 -6.04 -6.88
N LYS A 80 6.53 -5.58 -8.11
CA LYS A 80 7.67 -6.06 -8.90
C LYS A 80 9.03 -5.59 -8.38
N ARG A 81 9.13 -4.34 -7.91
CA ARG A 81 10.38 -3.70 -7.50
C ARG A 81 10.91 -4.27 -6.19
N PHE A 82 10.01 -4.50 -5.23
CA PHE A 82 10.34 -4.91 -3.88
C PHE A 82 10.08 -6.41 -3.64
N GLY A 83 9.21 -7.04 -4.43
CA GLY A 83 8.96 -8.48 -4.39
C GLY A 83 8.58 -8.97 -2.98
N PRO A 84 9.21 -10.03 -2.47
CA PRO A 84 8.95 -10.56 -1.12
C PRO A 84 9.21 -9.57 0.02
N LEU A 85 9.89 -8.45 -0.24
CA LEU A 85 10.21 -7.43 0.76
C LEU A 85 9.31 -6.18 0.65
N ALA A 86 8.24 -6.24 -0.14
CA ALA A 86 7.35 -5.12 -0.40
C ALA A 86 6.78 -4.50 0.88
N GLY A 87 6.29 -5.31 1.81
CA GLY A 87 5.76 -4.86 3.08
C GLY A 87 6.80 -4.11 3.93
N PHE A 88 8.04 -4.59 3.96
CA PHE A 88 9.13 -3.89 4.66
C PHE A 88 9.46 -2.56 3.99
N ALA A 89 9.58 -2.55 2.65
CA ALA A 89 9.80 -1.31 1.89
C ALA A 89 8.68 -0.29 2.15
N GLN A 90 7.42 -0.75 2.20
CA GLN A 90 6.27 0.08 2.50
C GLN A 90 6.37 0.72 3.89
N GLN A 91 6.82 -0.03 4.91
CA GLN A 91 7.02 0.51 6.26
C GLN A 91 8.13 1.57 6.31
N TYR A 92 9.25 1.35 5.64
CA TYR A 92 10.33 2.35 5.57
C TYR A 92 9.90 3.61 4.81
N LEU A 93 9.19 3.44 3.68
CA LEU A 93 8.63 4.56 2.93
C LEU A 93 7.62 5.33 3.79
N TYR A 94 6.73 4.64 4.50
CA TYR A 94 5.78 5.28 5.41
C TYR A 94 6.50 6.08 6.49
N HIS A 95 7.46 5.46 7.20
CA HIS A 95 8.23 6.13 8.23
C HIS A 95 8.93 7.38 7.69
N TYR A 96 9.63 7.24 6.56
CA TYR A 96 10.30 8.34 5.86
C TYR A 96 9.33 9.48 5.50
N THR A 97 8.13 9.17 5.00
CA THR A 97 7.11 10.21 4.74
C THR A 97 6.60 10.90 6.00
N ARG A 98 6.63 10.26 7.15
CA ARG A 98 6.12 10.87 8.39
C ARG A 98 7.18 11.71 9.08
N THR A 99 8.46 11.39 8.89
CA THR A 99 9.58 12.08 9.53
C THR A 99 10.22 13.15 8.66
N CYS A 100 10.32 12.93 7.34
CA CYS A 100 11.16 13.75 6.45
C CYS A 100 10.38 14.50 5.36
N TRP A 101 9.05 14.35 5.26
CA TRP A 101 8.27 14.88 4.12
C TRP A 101 8.35 16.40 3.91
N GLY A 102 8.54 17.17 4.99
CA GLY A 102 8.74 18.62 4.90
C GLY A 102 9.97 19.00 4.08
N GLU A 103 11.02 18.18 4.11
CA GLU A 103 12.28 18.41 3.40
C GLU A 103 12.17 18.01 1.91
N ILE A 104 11.34 17.03 1.59
CA ILE A 104 11.14 16.48 0.25
C ILE A 104 10.44 17.46 -0.70
N LYS A 105 9.46 18.22 -0.21
CA LYS A 105 8.66 19.11 -1.09
C LYS A 105 9.43 20.32 -1.61
N GLY A 106 10.60 20.64 -1.07
CA GLY A 106 11.26 21.93 -1.29
C GLY A 106 10.35 23.11 -0.88
N PRO A 107 10.85 24.35 -0.88
CA PRO A 107 9.97 25.50 -0.67
C PRO A 107 8.91 25.53 -1.80
N SER A 108 7.63 25.55 -1.42
CA SER A 108 6.54 25.67 -2.39
C SER A 108 6.80 26.88 -3.29
N LYS A 109 6.81 26.70 -4.62
CA LYS A 109 6.85 27.83 -5.54
C LYS A 109 5.61 28.68 -5.26
N SER A 110 5.80 29.80 -4.58
CA SER A 110 4.82 30.85 -4.36
C SER A 110 4.16 31.19 -5.69
N LYS A 111 2.84 31.04 -5.77
CA LYS A 111 2.03 31.52 -6.89
C LYS A 111 2.40 33.00 -7.13
N LYS A 112 3.06 33.31 -8.25
CA LYS A 112 3.14 34.69 -8.77
C LYS A 112 1.69 35.11 -9.01
N LYS A 113 1.16 36.00 -8.17
CA LYS A 113 -0.02 36.79 -8.50
C LYS A 113 0.38 37.69 -9.66
N SER A 114 -0.18 37.41 -10.83
CA SER A 114 -0.30 38.38 -11.92
C SER A 114 -1.52 39.26 -11.69
#